data_AF-A0A9N9GK88-F1
#
_entry.id   AF-A0A9N9GK88-F1
#
_cell.length_a   1.000
_cell.length_b   1.000
_cell.length_c   1.000
_cell.angle_alpha   90.00
_cell.angle_beta   90.00
_cell.angle_gamma   90.00
#
_symmetry.space_group_name_H-M   'P 1'
#
loop_
_entity.id
_entity.type
_entity.pdbx_description
1 polymer ?
#
loop_
_entity_poly.entity_id
_entity_poly.type
_entity_poly.pdbx_seq_one_letter_code
_entity_poly.pdbx_strand_id
1 'polypeptide(L)'
;MKNAKKVAINNLALIRYKWVILVVIMCLAFCNIVDALEEATPNEKDVNVTDEEDTSSNDYYFDEPVQEMFIEDVEEQININYCGSPTCRFLFPVFVEEQESRTQQHIKRLLLMAQKTNRVLVLPNVEDARLGACKSFSFDFYYSMDETENFPDTTVITQSQFLLWNQDMREVNAKIPTAKVVLVNSCYKIKEEKMVSKRLNLETYKDHNCMQPFDYLDYQDENENIKALNILTRKTSKDRVAIARFVIDGLQSVQSDVLLMHYSFPRLNIPQVVEQAENAAPSRSYMARWQMEPAKAGNLVDCALI
;
A
#
# COMPACT_ATOMS: atom_id res chain seq x y z
N MET A 1 -4.22 -31.35 45.62
CA MET A 1 -3.94 -30.63 44.36
C MET A 1 -4.79 -29.37 44.09
N LYS A 2 -5.94 -29.13 44.77
CA LYS A 2 -6.75 -27.90 44.53
C LYS A 2 -6.20 -26.62 45.18
N ASN A 3 -5.40 -26.72 46.26
CA ASN A 3 -4.86 -25.54 46.95
C ASN A 3 -3.63 -24.91 46.28
N ALA A 4 -2.84 -25.67 45.50
CA ALA A 4 -1.66 -25.13 44.81
C ALA A 4 -2.01 -24.23 43.62
N LYS A 5 -3.11 -24.50 42.91
CA LYS A 5 -3.57 -23.66 41.78
C LYS A 5 -4.08 -22.29 42.22
N LYS A 6 -4.65 -22.18 43.42
CA LYS A 6 -5.21 -20.90 43.92
C LYS A 6 -4.12 -19.90 44.32
N VAL A 7 -2.97 -20.39 44.80
CA VAL A 7 -1.81 -19.55 45.15
C VAL A 7 -1.10 -19.02 43.90
N ALA A 8 -1.00 -19.83 42.84
CA ALA A 8 -0.37 -19.40 41.58
C ALA A 8 -1.14 -18.29 40.86
N ILE A 9 -2.48 -18.30 40.90
CA ILE A 9 -3.32 -17.27 40.27
C ILE A 9 -3.19 -15.92 40.99
N ASN A 10 -3.09 -15.92 42.32
CA ASN A 10 -2.93 -14.68 43.09
C ASN A 10 -1.56 -14.01 42.85
N ASN A 11 -0.50 -14.79 42.64
CA ASN A 11 0.82 -14.25 42.30
C ASN A 11 0.86 -13.63 40.90
N LEU A 12 0.13 -14.20 39.93
CA LEU A 12 0.07 -13.65 38.58
C LEU A 12 -0.68 -12.30 38.53
N ALA A 13 -1.74 -12.16 39.33
CA ALA A 13 -2.49 -10.91 39.47
C ALA A 13 -1.64 -9.82 40.12
N LEU A 14 -0.83 -10.16 41.13
CA LEU A 14 0.06 -9.22 41.80
C LEU A 14 1.19 -8.71 40.87
N ILE A 15 1.71 -9.58 40.01
CA ILE A 15 2.74 -9.21 39.01
C ILE A 15 2.15 -8.25 37.98
N ARG A 16 0.95 -8.53 37.46
CA ARG A 16 0.26 -7.63 36.51
C ARG A 16 -0.02 -6.25 37.12
N TYR A 17 -0.42 -6.20 38.38
CA TYR A 17 -0.69 -4.93 39.07
C TYR A 17 0.58 -4.09 39.27
N LYS A 18 1.73 -4.73 39.57
CA LYS A 18 3.02 -4.04 39.67
C LYS A 18 3.48 -3.42 38.35
N TRP A 19 3.28 -4.12 37.23
CA TRP A 19 3.63 -3.59 35.89
C TRP A 19 2.79 -2.38 35.51
N VAL A 20 1.49 -2.38 35.80
CA VAL A 20 0.60 -1.24 35.53
C VAL A 20 1.03 -0.01 36.33
N ILE A 21 1.36 -0.18 37.62
CA ILE A 21 1.87 0.94 38.44
C ILE A 21 3.19 1.49 37.89
N LEU A 22 4.09 0.63 37.43
CA LEU A 22 5.39 1.04 36.89
C LEU A 22 5.23 1.83 35.58
N VAL A 23 4.30 1.43 34.71
CA VAL A 23 3.96 2.17 33.49
C VAL A 23 3.34 3.53 33.80
N VAL A 24 2.43 3.61 34.78
CA VAL A 24 1.81 4.89 35.19
C VAL A 24 2.86 5.84 35.80
N ILE A 25 3.79 5.34 36.62
CA ILE A 25 4.88 6.15 37.17
C ILE A 25 5.81 6.65 36.06
N MET A 26 6.14 5.81 35.06
CA MET A 26 6.94 6.26 33.92
C MET A 26 6.20 7.31 33.07
N CYS A 27 4.89 7.17 32.83
CA CYS A 27 4.11 8.18 32.12
C CYS A 27 4.09 9.52 32.87
N LEU A 28 3.92 9.51 34.19
CA LEU A 28 3.94 10.75 34.99
C LEU A 28 5.33 11.40 35.03
N ALA A 29 6.41 10.60 35.04
CA ALA A 29 7.77 11.12 34.92
C ALA A 29 8.05 11.74 33.54
N PHE A 30 7.50 11.16 32.47
CA PHE A 30 7.63 11.71 31.12
C PHE A 30 6.83 13.00 30.93
N CYS A 31 5.64 13.13 31.51
CA CYS A 31 4.87 14.39 31.44
C CYS A 31 5.61 15.56 32.10
N ASN A 32 6.25 15.35 33.27
CA ASN A 32 7.01 16.40 33.94
C ASN A 32 8.27 16.85 33.17
N ILE A 33 8.78 16.04 32.23
CA ILE A 33 9.95 16.39 31.40
C ILE A 33 9.54 17.26 30.21
N VAL A 34 8.33 17.06 29.66
CA VAL A 34 7.83 17.86 28.52
C VAL A 34 7.51 19.29 28.96
N ASP A 35 6.89 19.47 30.14
CA ASP A 35 6.60 20.81 30.67
C ASP A 35 7.88 21.61 31.00
N ALA A 36 9.00 20.94 31.29
CA ALA A 36 10.28 21.58 31.59
C ALA A 36 11.11 21.95 30.34
N LEU A 37 10.72 21.49 29.14
CA LEU A 37 11.43 21.74 27.88
C LEU A 37 10.83 22.89 27.05
N GLU A 38 9.66 23.41 27.43
CA GLU A 38 8.99 24.52 26.71
C GLU A 38 9.39 25.92 27.23
N GLU A 39 10.11 26.04 28.36
CA GLU A 39 10.56 27.33 28.91
C GLU A 39 11.94 27.82 28.41
N ALA A 40 12.54 27.16 27.42
CA ALA A 40 13.88 27.50 26.93
C ALA A 40 13.88 27.99 25.46
N THR A 41 13.13 29.03 25.13
CA THR A 41 13.39 29.85 23.94
C THR A 41 13.52 31.33 24.33
N PRO A 42 14.66 32.00 24.01
CA PRO A 42 14.88 33.39 24.41
C PRO A 42 14.26 34.38 23.42
N ASN A 43 13.50 35.33 23.97
CA ASN A 43 12.99 36.55 23.32
C ASN A 43 14.08 37.33 22.57
N GLU A 44 13.85 37.59 21.29
CA GLU A 44 14.59 38.57 20.50
C GLU A 44 13.93 39.95 20.62
N LYS A 45 14.79 40.97 20.69
CA LYS A 45 14.51 42.31 21.23
C LYS A 45 13.97 43.29 20.20
N ASP A 46 13.20 44.24 20.73
CA ASP A 46 12.77 45.49 20.14
C ASP A 46 13.90 46.30 19.48
N VAL A 47 13.66 46.79 18.25
CA VAL A 47 14.32 47.99 17.71
C VAL A 47 13.26 48.86 17.04
N ASN A 48 12.92 49.97 17.71
CA ASN A 48 12.19 51.10 17.16
C ASN A 48 13.17 52.03 16.43
N VAL A 49 12.92 52.34 15.16
CA VAL A 49 13.38 53.58 14.52
C VAL A 49 12.24 54.10 13.66
N THR A 50 11.71 55.26 14.04
CA THR A 50 10.84 56.11 13.24
C THR A 50 11.66 56.83 12.17
N ASP A 51 11.09 57.05 10.99
CA ASP A 51 10.71 58.39 10.52
C ASP A 51 10.00 58.31 9.15
N GLU A 52 8.96 59.13 9.02
CA GLU A 52 8.05 59.32 7.88
C GLU A 52 8.74 60.07 6.72
N GLU A 53 8.42 59.74 5.47
CA GLU A 53 7.60 60.58 4.57
C GLU A 53 7.60 60.04 3.12
N ASP A 54 6.37 59.82 2.65
CA ASP A 54 5.83 59.97 1.30
C ASP A 54 6.71 59.82 0.04
N THR A 55 6.31 58.89 -0.82
CA THR A 55 5.90 59.25 -2.20
C THR A 55 5.09 58.14 -2.88
N SER A 56 3.82 58.46 -3.11
CA SER A 56 3.11 58.30 -4.39
C SER A 56 3.21 56.96 -5.15
N SER A 57 2.10 56.21 -5.08
CA SER A 57 1.43 55.56 -6.22
C SER A 57 2.27 54.68 -7.16
N ASN A 58 2.12 53.37 -6.99
CA ASN A 58 1.77 52.49 -8.10
C ASN A 58 1.11 51.22 -7.54
N ASP A 59 -0.22 51.23 -7.56
CA ASP A 59 -1.02 50.01 -7.61
C ASP A 59 -0.63 49.24 -8.87
N TYR A 60 0.15 48.18 -8.70
CA TYR A 60 0.21 47.09 -9.65
C TYR A 60 -0.08 45.81 -8.88
N TYR A 61 -1.36 45.43 -8.90
CA TYR A 61 -1.82 44.08 -8.63
C TYR A 61 -1.10 43.14 -9.63
N PHE A 62 -0.10 42.43 -9.15
CA PHE A 62 0.40 41.23 -9.81
C PHE A 62 -0.26 40.06 -9.08
N ASP A 63 -1.42 39.64 -9.57
CA ASP A 63 -1.96 38.32 -9.24
C ASP A 63 -0.93 37.30 -9.75
N GLU A 64 -0.14 36.71 -8.86
CA GLU A 64 0.75 35.59 -9.17
C GLU A 64 -0.04 34.27 -9.11
N PRO A 65 -0.19 33.53 -10.22
CA PRO A 65 -0.37 32.09 -10.21
C PRO A 65 1.01 31.41 -10.33
N VAL A 66 1.99 31.85 -9.52
CA VAL A 66 3.38 31.37 -9.65
C VAL A 66 3.58 30.06 -8.86
N GLN A 67 2.81 29.77 -7.81
CA GLN A 67 2.98 28.55 -7.01
C GLN A 67 2.43 27.27 -7.67
N GLU A 68 1.34 27.32 -8.42
CA GLU A 68 0.74 26.11 -9.00
C GLU A 68 1.61 25.48 -10.10
N MET A 69 2.31 26.32 -10.89
CA MET A 69 3.16 25.87 -11.99
C MET A 69 4.42 25.11 -11.51
N PHE A 70 4.95 25.45 -10.33
CA PHE A 70 6.10 24.73 -9.77
C PHE A 70 5.72 23.40 -9.11
N ILE A 71 4.48 23.23 -8.66
CA ILE A 71 4.04 21.99 -7.99
C ILE A 71 3.77 20.89 -9.03
N GLU A 72 3.13 21.22 -10.15
CA GLU A 72 2.84 20.24 -11.21
C GLU A 72 4.12 19.62 -11.79
N ASP A 73 5.16 20.42 -12.02
CA ASP A 73 6.48 19.95 -12.47
C ASP A 73 7.16 19.03 -11.43
N VAL A 74 6.97 19.32 -10.14
CA VAL A 74 7.51 18.50 -9.04
C VAL A 74 6.75 17.18 -8.90
N GLU A 75 5.42 17.20 -9.01
CA GLU A 75 4.58 15.99 -9.02
C GLU A 75 4.93 15.06 -10.18
N GLU A 76 5.07 15.62 -11.38
CA GLU A 76 5.51 14.89 -12.56
C GLU A 76 6.88 14.25 -12.33
N GLN A 77 7.83 15.00 -11.77
CA GLN A 77 9.17 14.48 -11.49
C GLN A 77 9.15 13.34 -10.46
N ILE A 78 8.34 13.45 -9.39
CA ILE A 78 8.15 12.38 -8.42
C ILE A 78 7.58 11.15 -9.15
N ASN A 79 6.51 11.31 -9.94
CA ASN A 79 5.91 10.19 -10.67
C ASN A 79 6.89 9.54 -11.65
N ILE A 80 7.68 10.31 -12.39
CA ILE A 80 8.72 9.80 -13.29
C ILE A 80 9.75 8.95 -12.51
N ASN A 81 10.14 9.37 -11.31
CA ASN A 81 11.11 8.64 -10.50
C ASN A 81 10.62 7.25 -10.05
N TYR A 82 9.31 7.09 -9.79
CA TYR A 82 8.76 5.82 -9.29
C TYR A 82 8.11 4.95 -10.37
N CYS A 83 7.42 5.55 -11.34
CA CYS A 83 6.70 4.81 -12.38
C CYS A 83 7.19 5.05 -13.82
N GLY A 84 8.14 5.97 -14.03
CA GLY A 84 8.66 6.29 -15.37
C GLY A 84 7.67 7.06 -16.26
N SER A 85 6.65 7.67 -15.66
CA SER A 85 5.54 8.36 -16.35
C SER A 85 5.14 9.59 -15.54
N PRO A 86 4.65 10.68 -16.17
CA PRO A 86 4.19 11.87 -15.46
C PRO A 86 3.01 11.61 -14.52
N THR A 87 2.26 10.54 -14.75
CA THR A 87 1.20 10.08 -13.87
C THR A 87 1.42 8.62 -13.51
N CYS A 88 1.24 8.29 -12.23
CA CYS A 88 1.30 6.92 -11.75
C CYS A 88 -0.10 6.36 -11.47
N ARG A 89 -0.34 5.15 -11.95
CA ARG A 89 -1.51 4.36 -11.56
C ARG A 89 -1.04 3.04 -10.99
N PHE A 90 -1.38 2.74 -9.74
CA PHE A 90 -0.88 1.58 -9.03
C PHE A 90 -1.94 0.47 -8.96
N LEU A 91 -1.45 -0.77 -9.01
CA LEU A 91 -2.16 -1.96 -8.56
C LEU A 91 -1.39 -2.51 -7.35
N PHE A 92 -1.97 -2.40 -6.16
CA PHE A 92 -1.35 -2.88 -4.93
C PHE A 92 -2.13 -4.07 -4.34
N PRO A 93 -1.58 -5.30 -4.41
CA PRO A 93 -2.18 -6.51 -3.87
C PRO A 93 -2.00 -6.55 -2.34
N VAL A 94 -2.84 -5.80 -1.62
CA VAL A 94 -2.76 -5.67 -0.16
C VAL A 94 -2.94 -7.01 0.58
N PHE A 95 -3.70 -7.93 -0.01
CA PHE A 95 -3.95 -9.26 0.56
C PHE A 95 -3.97 -10.34 -0.52
N VAL A 96 -3.16 -11.39 -0.35
CA VAL A 96 -3.12 -12.57 -1.22
C VAL A 96 -3.36 -13.83 -0.37
N GLU A 97 -4.44 -14.57 -0.65
CA GLU A 97 -4.87 -15.67 0.23
C GLU A 97 -4.03 -16.96 0.14
N GLU A 98 -3.41 -17.25 -1.01
CA GLU A 98 -2.70 -18.52 -1.26
C GLU A 98 -1.24 -18.52 -0.74
N GLN A 99 -0.78 -19.71 -0.31
CA GLN A 99 0.60 -19.98 0.13
C GLN A 99 1.56 -20.35 -1.02
N GLU A 100 2.86 -20.20 -0.75
CA GLU A 100 4.02 -20.16 -1.67
C GLU A 100 4.17 -21.25 -2.71
N SER A 101 3.58 -22.44 -2.51
CA SER A 101 3.55 -23.48 -3.55
C SER A 101 3.03 -22.99 -4.91
N ARG A 102 2.36 -21.81 -4.94
CA ARG A 102 1.91 -21.11 -6.14
C ARG A 102 2.31 -19.63 -6.23
N THR A 103 3.19 -19.10 -5.39
CA THR A 103 3.55 -17.66 -5.39
C THR A 103 3.97 -17.17 -6.77
N GLN A 104 4.75 -17.96 -7.52
CA GLN A 104 5.12 -17.62 -8.90
C GLN A 104 3.91 -17.40 -9.81
N GLN A 105 2.87 -18.24 -9.68
CA GLN A 105 1.65 -18.11 -10.46
C GLN A 105 0.88 -16.86 -10.05
N HIS A 106 0.86 -16.51 -8.75
CA HIS A 106 0.26 -15.27 -8.28
C HIS A 106 0.96 -14.06 -8.85
N ILE A 107 2.28 -13.99 -8.75
CA ILE A 107 3.07 -12.87 -9.28
C ILE A 107 2.84 -12.72 -10.79
N LYS A 108 2.92 -13.81 -11.58
CA LYS A 108 2.64 -13.76 -13.03
C LYS A 108 1.23 -13.25 -13.35
N ARG A 109 0.23 -13.65 -12.55
CA ARG A 109 -1.16 -13.16 -12.72
C ARG A 109 -1.26 -11.67 -12.38
N LEU A 110 -0.63 -11.24 -11.30
CA LEU A 110 -0.60 -9.84 -10.85
C LEU A 110 0.10 -8.95 -11.88
N LEU A 111 1.23 -9.38 -12.42
CA LEU A 111 1.95 -8.71 -13.51
C LEU A 111 1.06 -8.55 -14.74
N LEU A 112 0.42 -9.62 -15.18
CA LEU A 112 -0.49 -9.55 -16.33
C LEU A 112 -1.70 -8.64 -16.08
N MET A 113 -2.26 -8.65 -14.87
CA MET A 113 -3.34 -7.72 -14.51
C MET A 113 -2.86 -6.27 -14.50
N ALA A 114 -1.65 -6.01 -13.98
CA ALA A 114 -1.03 -4.69 -14.01
C ALA A 114 -0.80 -4.21 -15.44
N GLN A 115 -0.21 -5.06 -16.31
CA GLN A 115 -0.01 -4.79 -17.73
C GLN A 115 -1.32 -4.46 -18.44
N LYS A 116 -2.35 -5.32 -18.28
CA LYS A 116 -3.64 -5.16 -18.97
C LYS A 116 -4.45 -3.98 -18.45
N THR A 117 -4.17 -3.49 -17.24
CA THR A 117 -4.79 -2.28 -16.69
C THR A 117 -3.92 -1.04 -16.88
N ASN A 118 -2.73 -1.19 -17.47
CA ASN A 118 -1.69 -0.16 -17.61
C ASN A 118 -1.40 0.51 -16.26
N ARG A 119 -1.10 -0.31 -15.26
CA ARG A 119 -0.79 0.08 -13.89
C ARG A 119 0.59 -0.43 -13.50
N VAL A 120 1.28 0.32 -12.65
CA VAL A 120 2.48 -0.14 -11.94
C VAL A 120 2.07 -1.17 -10.90
N LEU A 121 2.73 -2.33 -10.91
CA LEU A 121 2.51 -3.33 -9.88
C LEU A 121 3.33 -2.98 -8.64
N VAL A 122 2.66 -2.84 -7.50
CA VAL A 122 3.34 -2.79 -6.21
C VAL A 122 3.50 -4.22 -5.70
N LEU A 123 4.74 -4.66 -5.51
CA LEU A 123 5.04 -5.97 -4.96
C LEU A 123 4.87 -5.93 -3.44
N PRO A 124 3.92 -6.69 -2.89
CA PRO A 124 3.71 -6.70 -1.45
C PRO A 124 4.83 -7.45 -0.74
N ASN A 125 4.98 -7.17 0.55
CA ASN A 125 5.92 -7.86 1.41
C ASN A 125 5.63 -9.38 1.52
N VAL A 126 6.63 -10.12 2.00
CA VAL A 126 6.65 -11.59 2.10
C VAL A 126 6.94 -12.03 3.53
N GLU A 127 6.20 -13.02 4.01
CA GLU A 127 6.48 -13.71 5.28
C GLU A 127 5.72 -15.04 5.29
N ASP A 128 6.28 -16.10 5.90
CA ASP A 128 5.65 -17.42 6.01
C ASP A 128 5.12 -17.95 4.67
N ALA A 129 5.89 -17.71 3.61
CA ALA A 129 5.52 -18.15 2.27
C ALA A 129 4.19 -17.54 1.79
N ARG A 130 3.89 -16.30 2.19
CA ARG A 130 2.70 -15.54 1.79
C ARG A 130 3.07 -14.11 1.39
N LEU A 131 2.28 -13.56 0.48
CA LEU A 131 2.38 -12.17 0.02
C LEU A 131 1.29 -11.33 0.69
N GLY A 132 1.61 -10.11 1.12
CA GLY A 132 0.62 -9.16 1.60
C GLY A 132 1.22 -7.91 2.24
N ALA A 133 0.43 -6.85 2.34
CA ALA A 133 0.87 -5.56 2.88
C ALA A 133 1.35 -5.65 4.33
N CYS A 134 0.71 -6.50 5.13
CA CYS A 134 1.06 -6.73 6.54
C CYS A 134 2.30 -7.57 6.78
N LYS A 135 3.02 -8.01 5.73
CA LYS A 135 4.19 -8.86 5.91
C LYS A 135 5.44 -8.05 6.21
N SER A 136 6.39 -8.68 6.90
CA SER A 136 7.54 -7.98 7.49
C SER A 136 8.69 -7.77 6.54
N PHE A 137 8.94 -8.70 5.62
CA PHE A 137 10.11 -8.63 4.75
C PHE A 137 9.73 -8.10 3.38
N SER A 138 10.53 -7.17 2.86
CA SER A 138 10.36 -6.70 1.48
C SER A 138 10.45 -7.87 0.50
N PHE A 139 9.76 -7.75 -0.62
CA PHE A 139 9.71 -8.81 -1.63
C PHE A 139 11.10 -9.21 -2.15
N ASP A 140 11.96 -8.22 -2.39
CA ASP A 140 13.34 -8.36 -2.87
C ASP A 140 14.31 -9.00 -1.85
N PHE A 141 13.86 -9.18 -0.60
CA PHE A 141 14.57 -9.95 0.41
C PHE A 141 14.64 -11.44 0.03
N TYR A 142 13.57 -11.97 -0.56
CA TYR A 142 13.42 -13.40 -0.89
C TYR A 142 13.42 -13.70 -2.38
N TYR A 143 13.17 -12.70 -3.23
CA TYR A 143 12.89 -12.89 -4.64
C TYR A 143 13.74 -11.94 -5.49
N SER A 144 14.36 -12.43 -6.58
CA SER A 144 15.14 -11.55 -7.46
C SER A 144 14.25 -10.69 -8.35
N MET A 145 14.45 -9.37 -8.32
CA MET A 145 13.72 -8.44 -9.18
C MET A 145 14.05 -8.62 -10.67
N ASP A 146 15.17 -9.24 -11.05
CA ASP A 146 15.58 -9.46 -12.45
C ASP A 146 14.50 -10.18 -13.26
N GLU A 147 13.73 -11.03 -12.60
CA GLU A 147 12.69 -11.80 -13.24
C GLU A 147 11.51 -10.94 -13.73
N THR A 148 11.36 -9.70 -13.24
CA THR A 148 10.38 -8.73 -13.79
C THR A 148 10.76 -8.25 -15.18
N GLU A 149 12.04 -8.35 -15.60
CA GLU A 149 12.48 -8.00 -16.96
C GLU A 149 11.78 -8.81 -18.05
N ASN A 150 11.23 -9.97 -17.71
CA ASN A 150 10.39 -10.77 -18.60
C ASN A 150 9.04 -10.13 -18.94
N PHE A 151 8.68 -9.05 -18.25
CA PHE A 151 7.45 -8.27 -18.44
C PHE A 151 7.83 -6.81 -18.75
N PRO A 152 8.49 -6.54 -19.89
CA PRO A 152 9.10 -5.23 -20.17
C PRO A 152 8.08 -4.09 -20.26
N ASP A 153 6.81 -4.42 -20.54
CA ASP A 153 5.71 -3.45 -20.62
C ASP A 153 5.03 -3.21 -19.24
N THR A 154 5.61 -3.70 -18.15
CA THR A 154 5.05 -3.56 -16.80
C THR A 154 6.07 -3.00 -15.85
N THR A 155 5.84 -1.78 -15.38
CA THR A 155 6.63 -1.20 -14.29
C THR A 155 6.27 -1.88 -12.97
N VAL A 156 7.29 -2.17 -12.17
CA VAL A 156 7.14 -2.86 -10.89
C VAL A 156 7.97 -2.13 -9.83
N ILE A 157 7.38 -1.91 -8.66
CA ILE A 157 8.07 -1.34 -7.50
C ILE A 157 7.79 -2.17 -6.25
N THR A 158 8.66 -2.11 -5.26
CA THR A 158 8.42 -2.73 -3.95
C THR A 158 7.40 -1.93 -3.13
N GLN A 159 6.80 -2.56 -2.13
CA GLN A 159 5.93 -1.87 -1.17
C GLN A 159 6.64 -0.72 -0.47
N SER A 160 7.94 -0.85 -0.17
CA SER A 160 8.75 0.22 0.43
C SER A 160 8.91 1.41 -0.52
N GLN A 161 9.15 1.17 -1.81
CA GLN A 161 9.19 2.25 -2.81
C GLN A 161 7.82 2.93 -2.96
N PHE A 162 6.73 2.17 -2.92
CA PHE A 162 5.39 2.75 -2.94
C PHE A 162 5.10 3.61 -1.70
N LEU A 163 5.61 3.24 -0.53
CA LEU A 163 5.51 4.05 0.68
C LEU A 163 6.29 5.36 0.54
N LEU A 164 7.51 5.31 0.00
CA LEU A 164 8.31 6.51 -0.25
C LEU A 164 7.61 7.45 -1.25
N TRP A 165 7.05 6.92 -2.34
CA TRP A 165 6.23 7.72 -3.26
C TRP A 165 5.06 8.41 -2.53
N ASN A 166 4.37 7.70 -1.64
CA ASN A 166 3.27 8.29 -0.87
C ASN A 166 3.73 9.41 0.06
N GLN A 167 4.92 9.27 0.66
CA GLN A 167 5.55 10.28 1.52
C GLN A 167 6.02 11.49 0.72
N ASP A 168 6.70 11.29 -0.42
CA ASP A 168 7.18 12.36 -1.28
C ASP A 168 6.01 13.22 -1.80
N MET A 169 4.91 12.58 -2.23
CA MET A 169 3.68 13.29 -2.65
C MET A 169 3.10 14.12 -1.50
N ARG A 170 3.14 13.62 -0.27
CA ARG A 170 2.68 14.35 0.92
C ARG A 170 3.57 15.54 1.25
N GLU A 171 4.88 15.37 1.17
CA GLU A 171 5.86 16.38 1.53
C GLU A 171 5.78 17.62 0.64
N VAL A 172 5.50 17.43 -0.64
CA VAL A 172 5.31 18.53 -1.60
C VAL A 172 3.87 19.04 -1.65
N ASN A 173 2.98 18.48 -0.83
CA ASN A 173 1.54 18.74 -0.84
C ASN A 173 0.92 18.60 -2.23
N ALA A 174 1.28 17.49 -2.91
CA ALA A 174 0.77 17.15 -4.22
C ALA A 174 -0.75 16.93 -4.21
N LYS A 175 -1.35 16.83 -5.39
CA LYS A 175 -2.71 16.30 -5.51
C LYS A 175 -2.82 14.93 -4.84
N ILE A 176 -3.73 14.82 -3.86
CA ILE A 176 -3.97 13.56 -3.13
C ILE A 176 -4.44 12.46 -4.10
N PRO A 177 -3.72 11.32 -4.21
CA PRO A 177 -4.09 10.23 -5.09
C PRO A 177 -5.34 9.50 -4.62
N THR A 178 -6.26 9.21 -5.54
CA THR A 178 -7.49 8.47 -5.26
C THR A 178 -7.23 6.97 -5.09
N ALA A 179 -7.75 6.38 -4.03
CA ALA A 179 -7.62 4.96 -3.72
C ALA A 179 -8.98 4.24 -3.79
N LYS A 180 -9.02 3.10 -4.50
CA LYS A 180 -10.20 2.24 -4.57
C LYS A 180 -9.88 0.81 -4.17
N VAL A 181 -10.69 0.28 -3.27
CA VAL A 181 -10.61 -1.13 -2.86
C VAL A 181 -11.35 -2.01 -3.85
N VAL A 182 -10.66 -3.05 -4.34
CA VAL A 182 -11.23 -4.09 -5.20
C VAL A 182 -11.07 -5.44 -4.54
N LEU A 183 -12.16 -6.20 -4.46
CA LEU A 183 -12.19 -7.54 -3.91
C LEU A 183 -12.39 -8.54 -5.05
N VAL A 184 -11.37 -9.32 -5.39
CA VAL A 184 -11.45 -10.36 -6.43
C VAL A 184 -11.65 -11.70 -5.74
N ASN A 185 -12.89 -12.20 -5.77
CA ASN A 185 -13.30 -13.36 -4.99
C ASN A 185 -13.88 -14.48 -5.85
N SER A 186 -13.51 -15.72 -5.53
CA SER A 186 -14.13 -16.93 -6.09
C SER A 186 -15.26 -17.45 -5.20
N CYS A 187 -16.47 -17.62 -5.73
CA CYS A 187 -17.61 -18.13 -4.95
C CYS A 187 -18.26 -19.36 -5.60
N TYR A 188 -18.62 -20.35 -4.78
CA TYR A 188 -19.38 -21.53 -5.24
C TYR A 188 -20.88 -21.25 -5.43
N LYS A 189 -21.41 -20.24 -4.74
CA LYS A 189 -22.86 -19.98 -4.65
C LYS A 189 -23.40 -19.07 -5.74
N ILE A 190 -22.53 -18.42 -6.52
CA ILE A 190 -22.97 -17.54 -7.62
C ILE A 190 -23.19 -18.36 -8.89
N LYS A 191 -24.25 -18.00 -9.63
CA LYS A 191 -24.62 -18.67 -10.88
C LYS A 191 -23.84 -18.13 -12.08
N GLU A 192 -23.51 -16.84 -12.01
CA GLU A 192 -22.81 -16.06 -13.02
C GLU A 192 -21.87 -15.05 -12.37
N GLU A 193 -20.88 -14.61 -13.13
CA GLU A 193 -19.94 -13.55 -12.81
C GLU A 193 -20.68 -12.23 -12.63
N LYS A 194 -20.36 -11.49 -11.57
CA LYS A 194 -20.99 -10.18 -11.33
C LYS A 194 -20.11 -9.26 -10.50
N MET A 195 -20.29 -7.97 -10.73
CA MET A 195 -19.66 -6.90 -9.95
C MET A 195 -20.69 -6.33 -8.98
N VAL A 196 -20.32 -6.21 -7.72
CA VAL A 196 -21.21 -5.73 -6.66
C VAL A 196 -20.46 -4.72 -5.80
N SER A 197 -21.11 -3.61 -5.49
CA SER A 197 -20.61 -2.65 -4.51
C SER A 197 -20.73 -3.23 -3.09
N LYS A 198 -19.65 -3.20 -2.31
CA LYS A 198 -19.64 -3.61 -0.90
C LYS A 198 -19.12 -2.45 -0.04
N ARG A 199 -19.85 -2.09 1.00
CA ARG A 199 -19.36 -1.14 2.01
C ARG A 199 -18.40 -1.84 2.97
N LEU A 200 -17.28 -1.19 3.28
CA LEU A 200 -16.31 -1.62 4.29
C LEU A 200 -16.07 -0.45 5.23
N ASN A 201 -15.92 -0.70 6.53
CA ASN A 201 -15.50 0.33 7.46
C ASN A 201 -14.04 0.70 7.19
N LEU A 202 -13.74 1.99 7.01
CA LEU A 202 -12.42 2.45 6.60
C LEU A 202 -11.37 2.14 7.66
N GLU A 203 -11.65 2.45 8.94
CA GLU A 203 -10.68 2.26 10.01
C GLU A 203 -10.33 0.79 10.19
N THR A 204 -11.35 -0.07 10.26
CA THR A 204 -11.19 -1.53 10.29
C THR A 204 -10.41 -2.02 9.08
N TYR A 205 -10.67 -1.47 7.89
CA TYR A 205 -9.95 -1.84 6.67
C TYR A 205 -8.46 -1.47 6.77
N LYS A 206 -8.14 -0.26 7.21
CA LYS A 206 -6.76 0.20 7.33
C LYS A 206 -5.98 -0.61 8.35
N ASP A 207 -6.60 -0.89 9.50
CA ASP A 207 -6.03 -1.72 10.57
C ASP A 207 -5.74 -3.15 10.09
N HIS A 208 -6.73 -3.85 9.52
CA HIS A 208 -6.58 -5.25 9.12
C HIS A 208 -5.63 -5.46 7.94
N ASN A 209 -5.38 -4.43 7.13
CA ASN A 209 -4.55 -4.53 5.93
C ASN A 209 -3.25 -3.72 6.04
N CYS A 210 -2.91 -3.24 7.25
CA CYS A 210 -1.68 -2.50 7.52
C CYS A 210 -1.48 -1.29 6.59
N MET A 211 -2.58 -0.60 6.29
CA MET A 211 -2.59 0.56 5.41
C MET A 211 -2.33 1.89 6.14
N GLN A 212 -2.13 1.86 7.46
CA GLN A 212 -1.88 3.06 8.26
C GLN A 212 -0.67 3.88 7.77
N PRO A 213 0.45 3.29 7.31
CA PRO A 213 1.59 4.06 6.80
C PRO A 213 1.31 4.78 5.48
N PHE A 214 0.30 4.35 4.71
CA PHE A 214 -0.10 4.98 3.44
C PHE A 214 -1.24 5.97 3.70
N ASP A 215 -0.92 7.02 4.44
CA ASP A 215 -1.87 7.99 4.95
C ASP A 215 -2.20 9.12 3.96
N TYR A 216 -1.42 9.27 2.88
CA TYR A 216 -1.66 10.26 1.84
C TYR A 216 -2.42 9.68 0.65
N LEU A 217 -3.60 9.11 0.93
CA LEU A 217 -4.49 8.54 -0.09
C LEU A 217 -5.93 8.97 0.19
N ASP A 218 -6.64 9.40 -0.86
CA ASP A 218 -8.07 9.69 -0.81
C ASP A 218 -8.84 8.39 -1.01
N TYR A 219 -9.20 7.76 0.11
CA TYR A 219 -10.11 6.62 0.11
C TYR A 219 -11.51 7.16 -0.15
N GLN A 220 -12.08 6.94 -1.35
CA GLN A 220 -13.44 7.39 -1.70
C GLN A 220 -14.50 6.91 -0.68
N ASP A 221 -14.70 7.71 0.36
CA ASP A 221 -15.48 7.37 1.53
C ASP A 221 -16.92 7.91 1.47
N GLU A 222 -17.79 7.24 2.22
CA GLU A 222 -19.18 7.56 2.49
C GLU A 222 -19.39 7.39 4.00
N ASN A 223 -19.22 8.46 4.79
CA ASN A 223 -19.49 8.45 6.24
C ASN A 223 -18.74 7.30 6.96
N GLU A 224 -17.40 7.36 7.00
CA GLU A 224 -16.50 6.34 7.59
C GLU A 224 -16.49 4.97 6.89
N ASN A 225 -17.18 4.82 5.76
CA ASN A 225 -17.21 3.60 4.97
C ASN A 225 -16.63 3.82 3.58
N ILE A 226 -15.84 2.88 3.09
CA ILE A 226 -15.42 2.87 1.69
C ILE A 226 -16.32 2.00 0.83
N LYS A 227 -16.51 2.42 -0.42
CA LYS A 227 -17.26 1.64 -1.42
C LYS A 227 -16.31 0.76 -2.22
N ALA A 228 -16.16 -0.49 -1.83
CA ALA A 228 -15.32 -1.47 -2.53
C ALA A 228 -16.05 -2.11 -3.72
N LEU A 229 -15.34 -2.33 -4.83
CA LEU A 229 -15.83 -3.12 -5.95
C LEU A 229 -15.56 -4.60 -5.70
N ASN A 230 -16.59 -5.41 -5.53
CA ASN A 230 -16.46 -6.85 -5.37
C ASN A 230 -16.69 -7.56 -6.72
N ILE A 231 -15.61 -8.06 -7.31
CA ILE A 231 -15.59 -8.85 -8.55
C ILE A 231 -15.79 -10.32 -8.16
N LEU A 232 -17.02 -10.79 -8.30
CA LEU A 232 -17.42 -12.15 -7.93
C LEU A 232 -17.38 -13.04 -9.16
N THR A 233 -16.61 -14.13 -9.07
CA THR A 233 -16.42 -15.09 -10.15
C THR A 233 -16.78 -16.49 -9.71
N ARG A 234 -17.32 -17.29 -10.64
CA ARG A 234 -17.84 -18.62 -10.30
C ARG A 234 -16.68 -19.60 -10.15
N LYS A 235 -16.50 -20.16 -8.95
CA LYS A 235 -15.38 -21.06 -8.65
C LYS A 235 -15.37 -22.36 -9.46
N THR A 236 -16.54 -22.80 -9.95
CA THR A 236 -16.71 -24.02 -10.74
C THR A 236 -16.74 -23.80 -12.24
N SER A 237 -16.57 -22.55 -12.70
CA SER A 237 -16.57 -22.27 -14.14
C SER A 237 -15.38 -22.97 -14.82
N LYS A 238 -15.67 -23.60 -15.96
CA LYS A 238 -14.68 -24.25 -16.82
C LYS A 238 -14.05 -23.28 -17.81
N ASP A 239 -14.71 -22.16 -18.08
CA ASP A 239 -14.22 -21.13 -19.01
C ASP A 239 -13.31 -20.14 -18.28
N ARG A 240 -12.04 -20.51 -18.19
CA ARG A 240 -11.02 -19.68 -17.53
C ARG A 240 -10.74 -18.39 -18.30
N VAL A 241 -10.96 -18.36 -19.62
CA VAL A 241 -10.72 -17.18 -20.45
C VAL A 241 -11.77 -16.12 -20.13
N ALA A 242 -13.04 -16.52 -20.12
CA ALA A 242 -14.14 -15.62 -19.79
C ALA A 242 -13.98 -15.03 -18.38
N ILE A 243 -13.58 -15.84 -17.39
CA ILE A 243 -13.32 -15.34 -16.04
C ILE A 243 -12.15 -14.35 -16.03
N ALA A 244 -11.05 -14.64 -16.73
CA ALA A 244 -9.91 -13.74 -16.80
C ALA A 244 -10.28 -12.39 -17.42
N ARG A 245 -11.00 -12.41 -18.55
CA ARG A 245 -11.52 -11.19 -19.19
C ARG A 245 -12.44 -10.43 -18.24
N PHE A 246 -13.41 -11.09 -17.63
CA PHE A 246 -14.32 -10.47 -16.68
C PHE A 246 -13.60 -9.76 -15.51
N VAL A 247 -12.54 -10.38 -14.97
CA VAL A 247 -11.72 -9.75 -13.92
C VAL A 247 -10.98 -8.53 -14.46
N ILE A 248 -10.33 -8.65 -15.62
CA ILE A 248 -9.60 -7.54 -16.25
C ILE A 248 -10.54 -6.37 -16.57
N ASP A 249 -11.68 -6.65 -17.19
CA ASP A 249 -12.71 -5.65 -17.53
C ASP A 249 -13.22 -4.95 -16.26
N GLY A 250 -13.41 -5.72 -15.17
CA GLY A 250 -13.78 -5.16 -13.88
C GLY A 250 -12.73 -4.24 -13.28
N LEU A 251 -11.45 -4.59 -13.40
CA LEU A 251 -10.36 -3.72 -12.94
C LEU A 251 -10.22 -2.47 -13.82
N GLN A 252 -10.36 -2.60 -15.13
CA GLN A 252 -10.32 -1.48 -16.07
C GLN A 252 -11.51 -0.51 -15.89
N SER A 253 -12.65 -1.01 -15.41
CA SER A 253 -13.83 -0.17 -15.13
C SER A 253 -13.63 0.80 -13.95
N VAL A 254 -12.60 0.60 -13.13
CA VAL A 254 -12.34 1.41 -11.94
C VAL A 254 -11.38 2.55 -12.26
N GLN A 255 -11.90 3.77 -12.24
CA GLN A 255 -11.13 5.00 -12.31
C GLN A 255 -10.61 5.36 -10.91
N SER A 256 -9.31 5.17 -10.72
CA SER A 256 -8.57 5.57 -9.50
C SER A 256 -7.08 5.50 -9.76
N ASP A 257 -6.31 6.27 -8.99
CA ASP A 257 -4.85 6.27 -9.05
C ASP A 257 -4.31 4.97 -8.43
N VAL A 258 -4.86 4.54 -7.29
CA VAL A 258 -4.43 3.33 -6.57
C VAL A 258 -5.56 2.30 -6.47
N LEU A 259 -5.34 1.10 -7.03
CA LEU A 259 -6.20 -0.06 -6.76
C LEU A 259 -5.64 -0.91 -5.62
N LEU A 260 -6.33 -0.91 -4.48
CA LEU A 260 -6.02 -1.77 -3.35
C LEU A 260 -6.76 -3.10 -3.50
N MET A 261 -6.03 -4.14 -3.91
CA MET A 261 -6.62 -5.41 -4.33
C MET A 261 -6.55 -6.48 -3.22
N HIS A 262 -7.71 -7.02 -2.88
CA HIS A 262 -7.80 -8.30 -2.18
C HIS A 262 -7.92 -9.42 -3.20
N TYR A 263 -6.91 -10.27 -3.26
CA TYR A 263 -6.81 -11.36 -4.21
C TYR A 263 -7.06 -12.71 -3.51
N SER A 264 -8.31 -13.19 -3.60
CA SER A 264 -8.79 -14.48 -3.08
C SER A 264 -9.25 -15.37 -4.23
N PHE A 265 -8.33 -15.59 -5.18
CA PHE A 265 -8.64 -16.35 -6.39
C PHE A 265 -7.62 -17.47 -6.68
N PRO A 266 -7.83 -18.68 -6.11
CA PRO A 266 -6.81 -19.73 -6.08
C PRO A 266 -6.56 -20.47 -7.42
N ARG A 267 -7.39 -20.26 -8.45
CA ARG A 267 -7.40 -21.16 -9.63
C ARG A 267 -7.40 -20.48 -11.01
N LEU A 268 -7.24 -19.16 -11.10
CA LEU A 268 -7.20 -18.51 -12.42
C LEU A 268 -5.80 -18.63 -13.02
N ASN A 269 -5.58 -19.53 -13.94
CA ASN A 269 -4.32 -19.53 -14.69
C ASN A 269 -4.38 -18.44 -15.78
N ILE A 270 -4.38 -17.16 -15.39
CA ILE A 270 -4.47 -16.01 -16.32
C ILE A 270 -3.39 -16.07 -17.42
N PRO A 271 -2.09 -16.35 -17.11
CA PRO A 271 -1.02 -16.26 -18.10
C PRO A 271 -1.21 -17.22 -19.27
N GLN A 272 -1.44 -18.51 -18.99
CA GLN A 272 -1.65 -19.52 -20.03
C GLN A 272 -2.88 -19.24 -20.91
N VAL A 273 -3.88 -18.56 -20.38
CA VAL A 273 -5.21 -18.49 -20.99
C VAL A 273 -5.39 -17.22 -21.82
N VAL A 274 -4.78 -16.11 -21.42
CA VAL A 274 -4.78 -14.86 -22.18
C VAL A 274 -3.71 -14.90 -23.28
N GLU A 275 -2.52 -15.42 -22.99
CA GLU A 275 -1.42 -15.54 -23.96
C GLU A 275 -1.75 -16.54 -25.09
N GLN A 276 -2.46 -17.64 -24.78
CA GLN A 276 -2.98 -18.59 -25.79
C GLN A 276 -4.17 -18.03 -26.59
N ALA A 277 -4.95 -17.11 -26.02
CA ALA A 277 -6.10 -16.53 -26.70
C ALA A 277 -5.72 -15.35 -27.62
N GLU A 278 -4.58 -14.69 -27.35
CA GLU A 278 -4.14 -13.49 -28.08
C GLU A 278 -3.05 -13.78 -29.12
N ASN A 279 -2.22 -14.83 -28.96
CA ASN A 279 -1.09 -15.08 -29.84
C ASN A 279 -1.15 -16.43 -30.59
N ALA A 280 -1.35 -16.37 -31.90
CA ALA A 280 -0.92 -17.38 -32.87
C ALA A 280 0.59 -17.24 -33.23
N ALA A 281 1.39 -16.66 -32.34
CA ALA A 281 2.83 -16.46 -32.49
C ALA A 281 3.59 -17.17 -31.35
N PRO A 282 4.81 -17.68 -31.60
CA PRO A 282 5.49 -18.57 -30.67
C PRO A 282 5.90 -17.81 -29.41
N SER A 283 5.22 -18.13 -28.31
CA SER A 283 5.54 -17.70 -26.94
C SER A 283 7.03 -17.93 -26.66
N ARG A 284 7.78 -16.85 -26.40
CA ARG A 284 9.07 -16.97 -25.73
C ARG A 284 8.78 -17.58 -24.37
N SER A 285 9.35 -18.75 -24.11
CA SER A 285 9.22 -19.44 -22.82
C SER A 285 9.74 -18.53 -21.68
N TYR A 286 8.86 -17.77 -21.05
CA TYR A 286 9.10 -16.99 -19.82
C TYR A 286 9.18 -17.93 -18.59
N MET A 287 10.03 -18.96 -18.69
CA MET A 287 10.33 -19.92 -17.63
C MET A 287 11.54 -19.47 -16.80
N ALA A 288 11.64 -18.17 -16.56
CA ALA A 288 12.37 -17.68 -15.42
C ALA A 288 11.57 -18.06 -14.16
N ARG A 289 12.26 -18.55 -13.13
CA ARG A 289 11.68 -19.28 -12.00
C ARG A 289 12.00 -18.50 -10.73
N TRP A 290 11.07 -17.63 -10.33
CA TRP A 290 11.01 -16.98 -9.02
C TRP A 290 11.03 -17.97 -7.85
N GLN A 291 12.18 -18.52 -7.49
CA GLN A 291 12.32 -19.35 -6.29
C GLN A 291 12.61 -18.45 -5.10
N MET A 292 12.05 -18.79 -3.95
CA MET A 292 12.45 -18.17 -2.70
C MET A 292 13.95 -18.47 -2.50
N GLU A 293 14.77 -17.44 -2.54
CA GLU A 293 16.18 -17.54 -2.24
C GLU A 293 16.37 -17.59 -0.71
N PRO A 294 17.46 -18.21 -0.22
CA PRO A 294 17.88 -18.00 1.16
C PRO A 294 17.96 -16.50 1.45
N ALA A 295 17.52 -16.10 2.64
CA ALA A 295 17.63 -14.73 3.12
C ALA A 295 19.02 -14.16 2.80
N LYS A 296 19.07 -13.07 2.03
CA LYS A 296 20.33 -12.42 1.68
C LYS A 296 20.93 -11.82 2.94
N ALA A 297 22.10 -12.32 3.37
CA ALA A 297 22.71 -11.94 4.63
C ALA A 297 22.97 -10.42 4.76
N GLY A 298 23.21 -9.72 3.65
CA GLY A 298 23.36 -8.26 3.61
C GLY A 298 22.05 -7.47 3.81
N ASN A 299 20.89 -8.13 3.70
CA ASN A 299 19.57 -7.52 3.88
C ASN A 299 18.96 -7.83 5.26
N LEU A 300 19.65 -8.62 6.08
CA LEU A 300 19.36 -8.76 7.50
C LEU A 300 19.84 -7.48 8.19
N VAL A 301 19.08 -6.38 8.08
CA VAL A 301 19.24 -5.28 9.03
C VAL A 301 18.97 -5.86 10.41
N ASP A 302 19.93 -5.70 11.31
CA ASP A 302 20.01 -6.28 12.66
C ASP A 302 18.63 -6.60 13.24
N CYS A 303 18.23 -7.88 13.20
CA CYS A 303 17.06 -8.40 13.91
C CYS A 303 17.22 -8.33 15.45
N ALA A 304 18.15 -7.52 15.96
CA ALA A 304 18.61 -7.46 17.33
C ALA A 304 18.11 -6.21 18.11
N LEU A 305 17.28 -5.35 17.50
CA LEU A 305 16.69 -4.20 18.19
C LEU A 305 15.20 -4.03 17.85
N ILE A 306 14.37 -4.96 18.31
CA ILE A 306 12.94 -4.72 18.61
C ILE A 306 12.64 -5.36 19.96
#